data_AF-A0A966EJJ5-F1
#
_entry.id   AF-A0A966EJJ5-F1
#
_cell.length_a   1.000
_cell.length_b   1.000
_cell.length_c   1.000
_cell.angle_alpha   90.00
_cell.angle_beta   90.00
_cell.angle_gamma   90.00
#
_symmetry.space_group_name_H-M   'P 1'
#
loop_
_entity.id
_entity.type
_entity.pdbx_description
1 polymer ?
#
loop_
_entity_poly.entity_id
_entity_poly.type
_entity_poly.pdbx_seq_one_letter_code
_entity_poly.pdbx_strand_id
1 'polypeptide(L)' 'MKTDAGQIKLEMFDQDAPNTVANFVKLAREGFYDGLAFHRVIDGFMAQGGCPNSREGAKGMPGTGGPGY' A
#
# COMPACT_ATOMS: atom_id res chain seq x y z
N MET A 1 -0.88 10.10 -2.44
CA MET A 1 0.06 9.36 -1.57
C MET A 1 1.35 10.17 -1.44
N LYS A 2 1.82 10.41 -0.21
CA LYS A 2 3.09 11.11 0.04
C LYS A 2 4.14 10.08 0.47
N THR A 3 5.31 10.12 -0.14
CA THR A 3 6.45 9.25 0.16
C THR A 3 7.70 10.09 0.34
N ASP A 4 8.79 9.48 0.82
CA ASP A 4 10.08 10.17 0.95
C ASP A 4 10.70 10.53 -0.42
N ALA A 5 10.28 9.83 -1.47
CA ALA A 5 10.71 10.08 -2.86
C ALA A 5 9.81 11.10 -3.60
N GLY A 6 8.72 11.58 -2.96
CA GLY A 6 7.85 12.60 -3.53
C GLY A 6 6.35 12.30 -3.41
N GLN A 7 5.54 13.04 -4.16
CA GLN A 7 4.09 12.88 -4.15
C GLN A 7 3.62 12.08 -5.38
N ILE A 8 2.84 11.03 -5.12
CA ILE A 8 2.17 10.22 -6.14
C ILE A 8 0.69 10.55 -6.11
N LYS A 9 0.15 11.04 -7.24
CA LYS A 9 -1.29 11.24 -7.45
C LYS A 9 -1.87 9.98 -8.08
N LEU A 10 -2.99 9.52 -7.54
CA LEU A 10 -3.67 8.30 -7.98
C LEU A 10 -5.10 8.66 -8.36
N GLU A 11 -5.55 8.15 -9.50
CA GLU A 11 -6.96 8.16 -9.92
C GLU A 11 -7.50 6.73 -9.78
N MET A 12 -8.74 6.61 -9.30
CA MET A 12 -9.35 5.31 -8.98
C MET A 12 -10.50 5.04 -9.95
N PHE A 13 -10.57 3.81 -10.46
CA PHE A 13 -11.65 3.35 -11.33
C PHE A 13 -12.69 2.57 -10.52
N ASP A 14 -13.51 3.30 -9.78
CA ASP A 14 -14.55 2.74 -8.90
C ASP A 14 -15.68 2.04 -9.67
N GLN A 15 -15.94 2.45 -10.92
CA GLN A 15 -16.90 1.77 -11.79
C GLN A 15 -16.43 0.37 -12.19
N ASP A 16 -15.13 0.19 -12.46
CA ASP A 16 -14.56 -1.07 -12.92
C ASP A 16 -14.23 -2.02 -11.76
N ALA A 17 -13.78 -1.47 -10.62
CA ALA A 17 -13.35 -2.25 -9.46
C ALA A 17 -13.90 -1.70 -8.13
N PRO A 18 -15.24 -1.63 -7.95
CA PRO A 18 -15.88 -0.92 -6.85
C PRO A 18 -15.44 -1.42 -5.47
N ASN A 19 -15.37 -2.74 -5.28
CA ASN A 19 -14.98 -3.33 -4.00
C ASN A 19 -13.50 -3.07 -3.67
N THR A 20 -12.62 -3.13 -4.66
CA THR A 20 -11.18 -2.87 -4.49
C THR A 20 -10.94 -1.41 -4.16
N VAL A 21 -11.59 -0.49 -4.87
CA VAL A 21 -11.47 0.95 -4.61
C VAL A 21 -12.03 1.29 -3.23
N ALA A 22 -13.21 0.78 -2.89
CA ALA A 22 -13.81 1.01 -1.56
C ALA A 22 -12.88 0.52 -0.44
N ASN A 23 -12.29 -0.66 -0.58
CA ASN A 23 -11.35 -1.20 0.39
C ASN A 23 -10.07 -0.36 0.50
N PHE A 24 -9.48 0.03 -0.64
CA PHE A 24 -8.29 0.86 -0.66
C PHE A 24 -8.53 2.22 0.00
N VAL A 25 -9.64 2.87 -0.33
CA VAL A 25 -10.02 4.18 0.24
C VAL A 25 -10.27 4.07 1.74
N LYS A 26 -10.94 3.01 2.20
CA LYS A 26 -11.15 2.76 3.63
C LYS A 26 -9.81 2.66 4.37
N LEU A 27 -8.92 1.77 3.94
CA LEU A 27 -7.61 1.56 4.55
C LEU A 27 -6.76 2.83 4.53
N ALA A 28 -6.82 3.60 3.44
CA ALA A 28 -6.11 4.87 3.33
C ALA A 28 -6.63 5.92 4.32
N ARG A 29 -7.95 6.02 4.53
CA ARG A 29 -8.57 6.93 5.50
C ARG A 29 -8.27 6.53 6.95
N GLU A 30 -8.13 5.24 7.20
CA GLU A 30 -7.75 4.69 8.51
C GLU A 30 -6.23 4.82 8.80
N GLY A 31 -5.44 5.37 7.86
CA GLY A 31 -3.98 5.52 8.03
C GLY A 31 -3.23 4.19 7.96
N PHE A 32 -3.85 3.13 7.43
CA PHE A 32 -3.24 1.79 7.37
C PHE A 32 -1.90 1.78 6.63
N TYR A 33 -1.81 2.53 5.53
CA TYR A 33 -0.62 2.59 4.68
C TYR A 33 0.50 3.49 5.23
N ASP A 34 0.24 4.24 6.31
CA ASP A 34 1.23 5.13 6.88
C ASP A 34 2.37 4.33 7.52
N GLY A 35 3.60 4.75 7.24
CA GLY A 35 4.82 4.08 7.69
C GLY A 35 5.08 2.72 7.05
N LEU A 36 4.37 2.34 5.98
CA LEU A 36 4.67 1.13 5.21
C LEU A 36 5.71 1.41 4.14
N ALA A 37 6.59 0.45 3.90
CA ALA A 37 7.64 0.55 2.88
C ALA A 37 7.24 -0.09 1.56
N PHE A 38 7.80 0.44 0.47
CA PHE A 38 7.90 -0.29 -0.81
C PHE A 38 8.97 -1.38 -0.66
N HIS A 39 8.55 -2.55 -0.21
CA HIS A 39 9.46 -3.65 0.13
C HIS A 39 9.97 -4.43 -1.10
N ARG A 40 9.37 -4.21 -2.27
CA ARG A 40 9.83 -4.84 -3.52
C ARG A 40 9.78 -3.83 -4.65
N VAL A 41 10.95 -3.46 -5.17
CA VAL A 41 11.11 -2.54 -6.29
C VAL A 41 12.00 -3.20 -7.33
N ILE A 42 11.49 -3.34 -8.55
CA ILE A 42 12.21 -3.94 -9.69
C ILE A 42 12.23 -2.89 -10.80
N ASP A 43 13.43 -2.48 -11.17
CA ASP A 43 13.64 -1.48 -12.23
C ASP A 43 13.05 -1.95 -13.57
N GLY A 44 12.43 -1.03 -14.29
CA GLY A 44 11.70 -1.31 -15.52
C GLY A 44 10.43 -2.16 -15.37
N PHE A 45 10.02 -2.52 -14.14
CA PHE A 45 8.82 -3.35 -13.91
C PHE A 45 7.82 -2.70 -12.96
N MET A 46 8.04 -2.76 -11.64
CA MET A 46 7.09 -2.23 -10.66
C MET A 46 7.69 -2.01 -9.27
N ALA A 47 6.96 -1.22 -8.48
CA ALA A 47 7.17 -1.05 -7.05
C ALA A 47 5.93 -1.54 -6.30
N GLN A 48 6.12 -2.47 -5.37
CA GLN A 48 5.09 -3.09 -4.54
C GLN A 48 5.24 -2.64 -3.08
N GLY A 49 4.14 -2.16 -2.52
CA GLY A 49 4.00 -1.72 -1.13
C GLY A 49 2.77 -2.33 -0.47
N GLY A 50 2.29 -1.68 0.59
CA GLY A 50 1.01 -2.05 1.22
C GLY A 50 1.05 -3.28 2.15
N CYS A 51 2.24 -3.78 2.49
CA CYS A 51 2.39 -4.89 3.41
C CYS A 51 2.65 -4.39 4.85
N PRO A 52 1.83 -4.74 5.86
CA PRO A 52 2.05 -4.31 7.24
C PRO A 52 3.33 -4.87 7.87
N ASN A 53 3.83 -6.00 7.37
CA ASN A 53 5.12 -6.57 7.78
C ASN A 53 6.33 -5.74 7.29
N SER A 54 6.11 -4.72 6.46
CA SER A 54 7.16 -3.78 6.05
C SER A 54 7.29 -2.58 6.99
N ARG A 55 6.41 -2.46 7.99
CA ARG A 55 6.47 -1.39 8.99
C ARG A 55 7.68 -1.58 9.90
N GLU A 56 8.26 -0.47 10.34
CA GLU A 56 9.33 -0.49 11.33
C GLU A 56 8.89 -1.26 12.59
N GLY A 57 9.74 -2.18 13.05
CA GLY A 57 9.47 -3.03 14.22
C GLY A 57 8.59 -4.26 13.95
N ALA A 58 8.07 -4.44 12.73
CA ALA A 58 7.35 -5.65 12.37
C ALA A 58 8.29 -6.87 12.33
N LYS A 59 7.78 -8.03 12.79
CA LYS A 59 8.54 -9.30 12.84
C LYS A 59 8.24 -10.25 11.68
N GLY A 60 7.21 -9.94 10.88
CA GLY A 60 6.81 -10.76 9.74
C GLY A 60 7.68 -10.50 8.52
N MET A 61 7.60 -11.40 7.53
CA MET A 61 8.27 -11.21 6.25
C MET A 61 7.54 -10.14 5.41
N PRO A 62 8.23 -9.10 4.90
CA PRO A 62 7.63 -8.17 3.95
C PRO A 62 7.08 -8.92 2.73
N GLY A 63 5.87 -8.57 2.29
CA GLY A 63 5.15 -9.22 1.19
C GLY A 63 4.16 -10.31 1.58
N THR A 64 4.09 -10.73 2.85
CA THR A 64 3.16 -11.79 3.32
C THR A 64 2.05 -11.29 4.24
N GLY A 65 2.12 -10.03 4.69
CA GLY A 65 1.11 -9.42 5.56
C GLY A 65 -0.11 -8.92 4.78
N GLY A 66 -1.29 -9.06 5.37
CA GLY A 66 -2.56 -8.51 4.87
C GLY A 66 -3.24 -7.62 5.90
N PRO A 67 -4.38 -7.01 5.55
CA PRO A 67 -5.05 -6.02 6.39
C PRO A 67 -5.78 -6.60 7.62
N GLY A 68 -5.78 -7.94 7.79
CA GLY A 68 -6.11 -8.59 9.06
C GLY A 68 -7.60 -8.70 9.39
N TYR A 69 -8.48 -8.61 8.39
CA TYR A 69 -9.92 -8.89 8.49
C TYR A 69 -10.33 -10.02 7.54
#